data_AF-A0A0M5KP94-F1
#
_entry.id   AF-A0A0M5KP94-F1
#
_cell.length_a   1.000
_cell.length_b   1.000
_cell.length_c   1.000
_cell.angle_alpha   90.00
_cell.angle_beta   90.00
_cell.angle_gamma   90.00
#
_symmetry.space_group_name_H-M   'P 1'
#
loop_
_entity.id
_entity.type
_entity.pdbx_description
1 polymer ?
#
loop_
_entity_poly.entity_id
_entity_poly.type
_entity_poly.pdbx_seq_one_letter_code
_entity_poly.pdbx_strand_id
1 'polypeptide(L)'
;MVKKPSQQASSRPVITPEQADELAQRLADKPYGDPEKPKQEQEKPEKQCRTTISLYESMLLKVEDLALKNKRNGKEPKNVSAIVREALELYLGNMKS
;
A
#
# COMPACT_ATOMS: atom_id res chain seq x y z
N MET A 1 -28.29 -31.09 -22.37
CA MET A 1 -27.81 -30.79 -21.01
C MET A 1 -27.45 -29.31 -20.94
N VAL A 2 -28.17 -28.52 -20.15
CA VAL A 2 -27.94 -27.07 -19.99
C VAL A 2 -26.72 -26.86 -19.09
N LYS A 3 -25.76 -26.01 -19.51
CA LYS A 3 -24.52 -25.73 -18.76
C LYS A 3 -24.86 -25.13 -17.38
N LYS A 4 -24.14 -25.57 -16.35
CA LYS A 4 -24.26 -25.03 -14.98
C LYS A 4 -23.90 -23.53 -14.97
N PRO A 5 -24.68 -22.67 -14.31
CA PRO A 5 -24.39 -21.24 -14.22
C PRO A 5 -23.05 -21.00 -13.49
N SER A 6 -22.31 -19.98 -13.92
CA SER A 6 -20.99 -19.66 -13.34
C SER A 6 -21.13 -19.20 -11.88
N GLN A 7 -20.14 -19.54 -11.04
CA GLN A 7 -20.15 -19.15 -9.62
C GLN A 7 -20.14 -17.62 -9.42
N GLN A 8 -19.64 -16.86 -10.41
CA GLN A 8 -19.70 -15.39 -10.42
C GLN A 8 -21.12 -14.82 -10.56
N ALA A 9 -22.06 -15.57 -11.15
CA ALA A 9 -23.46 -15.15 -11.22
C ALA A 9 -24.18 -15.35 -9.87
N SER A 10 -23.72 -16.33 -9.07
CA SER A 10 -24.34 -16.69 -7.80
C SER A 10 -23.94 -15.78 -6.64
N SER A 11 -22.85 -15.02 -6.78
CA SER A 11 -22.35 -14.09 -5.74
C SER A 11 -22.87 -12.66 -5.90
N ARG A 12 -23.86 -12.43 -6.77
CA ARG A 12 -24.45 -11.10 -6.92
C ARG A 12 -25.38 -10.82 -5.74
N PRO A 13 -25.18 -9.72 -4.99
CA PRO A 13 -26.13 -9.33 -3.97
C PRO A 13 -27.48 -9.05 -4.63
N VAL A 14 -28.56 -9.53 -4.01
CA VAL A 14 -29.93 -9.20 -4.42
C VAL A 14 -30.19 -7.77 -3.97
N ILE A 15 -30.14 -6.82 -4.90
CA ILE A 15 -30.36 -5.40 -4.64
C ILE A 15 -31.87 -5.15 -4.58
N THR A 16 -32.36 -4.53 -3.50
CA THR A 16 -33.77 -4.15 -3.38
C THR A 16 -34.06 -2.88 -4.20
N PRO A 17 -35.31 -2.66 -4.65
CA PRO A 17 -35.65 -1.46 -5.43
C PRO A 17 -35.33 -0.16 -4.70
N GLU A 18 -35.53 -0.11 -3.38
CA GLU A 18 -35.20 1.05 -2.54
C GLU A 18 -33.70 1.38 -2.54
N GLN A 19 -32.84 0.35 -2.49
CA GLN A 19 -31.39 0.52 -2.56
C GLN A 19 -30.94 1.03 -3.93
N ALA A 20 -31.66 0.66 -5.00
CA ALA A 20 -31.40 1.15 -6.34
C ALA A 20 -31.80 2.63 -6.48
N ASP A 21 -32.93 3.03 -5.89
CA ASP A 21 -33.41 4.41 -5.93
C ASP A 21 -32.52 5.37 -5.12
N GLU A 22 -32.08 4.97 -3.92
CA GLU A 22 -31.10 5.74 -3.14
C GLU A 22 -29.77 5.91 -3.89
N LEU A 23 -29.32 4.86 -4.58
CA LEU A 23 -28.11 4.91 -5.39
C LEU A 23 -28.30 5.84 -6.60
N ALA A 24 -29.45 5.80 -7.25
CA ALA A 24 -29.77 6.63 -8.40
C ALA A 24 -29.82 8.12 -8.03
N GLN A 25 -30.44 8.48 -6.90
CA GLN A 25 -30.45 9.86 -6.40
C GLN A 25 -29.03 10.37 -6.11
N ARG A 26 -28.20 9.56 -5.43
CA ARG A 26 -26.79 9.90 -5.15
C ARG A 26 -25.93 10.07 -6.40
N LEU A 27 -26.27 9.39 -7.48
CA LEU A 27 -25.56 9.49 -8.76
C LEU A 27 -26.09 10.65 -9.61
N ALA A 28 -27.38 10.99 -9.50
CA ALA A 28 -28.01 12.10 -10.20
C ALA A 28 -27.48 13.47 -9.74
N ASP A 29 -27.15 13.61 -8.46
CA ASP A 29 -26.61 14.86 -7.90
C ASP A 29 -25.14 15.13 -8.27
N LYS A 30 -24.47 14.21 -8.96
CA LYS A 30 -23.10 14.42 -9.43
C LYS A 30 -23.14 15.05 -10.83
N PRO A 31 -22.77 16.33 -11.00
CA PRO A 31 -22.60 16.89 -12.33
C PRO A 31 -21.54 16.07 -13.07
N TYR A 32 -21.95 15.40 -14.14
CA TYR A 32 -21.02 14.70 -15.03
C TYR A 32 -20.02 15.73 -15.58
N GLY A 33 -18.77 15.65 -15.16
CA GLY A 33 -17.69 16.47 -15.70
C GLY A 33 -16.82 17.23 -14.69
N ASP A 34 -17.14 17.23 -13.39
CA ASP A 34 -16.19 17.75 -12.39
C ASP A 34 -15.10 16.70 -12.12
N PRO A 35 -13.81 16.97 -12.39
CA PRO A 35 -12.75 16.15 -11.85
C PRO A 35 -12.87 16.26 -10.33
N GLU A 36 -13.29 15.18 -9.67
CA GLU A 36 -13.38 15.13 -8.22
C GLU A 36 -12.12 15.78 -7.64
N LYS A 37 -12.26 16.97 -7.05
CA LYS A 37 -11.24 17.58 -6.20
C LYS A 37 -10.77 16.44 -5.30
N PRO A 38 -9.47 16.12 -5.27
CA PRO A 38 -8.99 14.94 -4.57
C PRO A 38 -9.48 15.02 -3.13
N LYS A 39 -10.44 14.15 -2.82
CA LYS A 39 -10.92 13.90 -1.46
C LYS A 39 -9.70 13.75 -0.60
N GLN A 40 -9.52 14.72 0.29
CA GLN A 40 -8.83 14.61 1.56
C GLN A 40 -7.39 14.14 1.44
N GLU A 41 -6.47 15.03 1.81
CA GLU A 41 -5.17 14.70 2.36
C GLU A 41 -5.36 13.86 3.64
N GLN A 42 -5.95 12.67 3.52
CA GLN A 42 -5.63 11.57 4.42
C GLN A 42 -4.15 11.32 4.14
N GLU A 43 -3.33 11.65 5.13
CA GLU A 43 -1.90 11.34 5.24
C GLU A 43 -1.56 10.12 4.41
N LYS A 44 -1.23 10.34 3.13
CA LYS A 44 -0.77 9.23 2.30
C LYS A 44 0.55 8.86 2.94
N PRO A 45 0.78 7.57 3.27
CA PRO A 45 2.10 7.15 3.70
C PRO A 45 3.09 7.69 2.68
N GLU A 46 4.12 8.40 3.16
CA GLU A 46 5.08 9.08 2.30
C GLU A 46 5.44 8.16 1.14
N LYS A 47 5.27 8.66 -0.09
CA LYS A 47 5.51 7.84 -1.29
C LYS A 47 6.95 7.37 -1.24
N GLN A 48 7.14 6.07 -1.03
CA GLN A 48 8.48 5.48 -1.03
C GLN A 48 9.07 5.62 -2.44
N CYS A 49 10.08 6.48 -2.57
CA CYS A 49 10.85 6.62 -3.80
C CYS A 49 11.92 5.53 -3.87
N ARG A 50 12.09 4.91 -5.06
CA ARG A 50 13.19 3.97 -5.30
C ARG A 50 14.47 4.77 -5.56
N THR A 51 15.49 4.52 -4.75
CA THR A 51 16.81 5.10 -4.92
C THR A 51 17.82 3.98 -5.15
N THR A 52 18.72 4.16 -6.13
CA THR A 52 19.89 3.30 -6.33
C THR A 52 21.09 4.00 -5.69
N ILE A 53 21.74 3.32 -4.74
CA ILE A 53 22.93 3.84 -4.05
C ILE A 53 24.10 2.88 -4.24
N SER A 54 25.30 3.44 -4.35
CA SER A 54 26.53 2.65 -4.36
C SER A 54 27.02 2.48 -2.92
N LEU A 55 27.28 1.24 -2.51
CA LEU A 55 27.81 0.90 -1.19
C LEU A 55 29.09 0.10 -1.35
N TYR A 56 29.98 0.20 -0.36
CA TYR A 56 31.14 -0.69 -0.30
C TYR A 56 30.69 -2.15 -0.13
N GLU A 57 31.40 -3.07 -0.77
CA GLU A 57 31.08 -4.51 -0.76
C GLU A 57 30.99 -5.07 0.66
N SER A 58 31.96 -4.72 1.52
CA SER A 58 32.00 -5.15 2.91
C SER A 58 30.80 -4.67 3.73
N MET A 59 30.19 -3.55 3.34
CA MET A 59 29.00 -3.02 3.99
C MET A 59 27.74 -3.70 3.47
N LEU A 60 27.64 -3.92 2.16
CA LEU A 60 26.51 -4.63 1.54
C LEU A 60 26.34 -6.03 2.16
N LEU A 61 27.42 -6.80 2.24
CA LEU A 61 27.41 -8.15 2.83
C LEU A 61 26.89 -8.16 4.27
N LYS A 62 27.33 -7.19 5.09
CA LYS A 62 26.87 -7.06 6.48
C LYS A 62 25.37 -6.79 6.58
N VAL A 63 24.84 -5.93 5.71
CA VAL A 63 23.42 -5.57 5.73
C VAL A 63 22.55 -6.74 5.24
N GLU A 64 23.00 -7.48 4.24
CA GLU A 64 22.33 -8.70 3.75
C GLU A 64 22.33 -9.80 4.81
N ASP A 65 23.45 -10.04 5.48
CA ASP A 65 23.55 -10.99 6.59
C ASP A 65 22.64 -10.61 7.75
N LEU A 66 22.55 -9.32 8.09
CA LEU A 66 21.63 -8.82 9.11
C LEU A 66 20.17 -9.07 8.71
N ALA A 67 19.79 -8.79 7.46
CA ALA A 67 18.46 -9.05 6.95
C ALA A 67 18.10 -10.55 7.01
N LEU A 68 19.04 -11.42 6.63
CA LEU A 68 18.87 -12.87 6.69
C LEU A 68 18.75 -13.39 8.13
N LYS A 69 19.58 -12.89 9.05
CA LYS A 69 19.52 -13.25 10.48
C LYS A 69 18.21 -12.79 11.11
N ASN A 70 17.77 -11.56 10.82
CA ASN A 70 16.49 -11.02 11.29
C ASN A 70 15.31 -11.85 10.78
N LYS A 71 15.34 -12.26 9.51
CA LYS A 71 14.33 -13.15 8.93
C LYS A 71 14.27 -14.52 9.63
N ARG A 72 15.42 -15.14 9.92
CA ARG A 72 15.50 -16.42 10.65
C ARG A 72 14.99 -16.32 12.09
N ASN A 73 15.29 -15.21 12.76
CA ASN A 73 14.91 -14.97 14.15
C ASN A 73 13.50 -14.36 14.31
N GLY A 74 12.79 -14.10 13.22
CA GLY A 74 11.46 -13.46 13.24
C GLY A 74 11.47 -11.99 13.68
N LYS A 75 12.64 -11.35 13.76
CA LYS A 75 12.77 -9.93 14.15
C LYS A 75 12.59 -9.03 12.92
N GLU A 76 11.89 -7.91 13.09
CA GLU A 76 11.87 -6.83 12.11
C GLU A 76 13.02 -5.86 12.42
N PRO A 77 13.64 -5.20 11.41
CA PRO A 77 13.36 -5.27 9.98
C PRO A 77 13.99 -6.47 9.25
N LYS A 78 13.21 -7.13 8.38
CA LYS A 78 13.65 -8.30 7.57
C LYS A 78 14.23 -7.94 6.19
N ASN A 79 14.14 -6.68 5.78
CA ASN A 79 14.55 -6.21 4.46
C ASN A 79 15.70 -5.19 4.57
N VAL A 80 16.68 -5.29 3.68
CA VAL A 80 17.76 -4.32 3.50
C VAL A 80 17.21 -2.89 3.41
N SER A 81 16.15 -2.65 2.63
CA SER A 81 15.56 -1.31 2.51
C SER A 81 15.01 -0.76 3.83
N ALA A 82 14.49 -1.63 4.70
CA ALA A 82 13.97 -1.23 6.00
C ALA A 82 15.11 -0.95 7.00
N ILE A 83 16.16 -1.77 6.98
CA ILE A 83 17.39 -1.53 7.75
C ILE A 83 18.03 -0.19 7.38
N VAL A 84 18.14 0.09 6.08
CA VAL A 84 18.71 1.36 5.59
C VAL A 84 17.85 2.55 6.01
N ARG A 85 16.52 2.43 5.98
CA ARG A 85 15.62 3.49 6.42
C ARG A 85 15.80 3.80 7.91
N GLU A 86 15.78 2.78 8.77
CA GLU A 86 15.98 2.94 10.21
C GLU A 86 17.35 3.57 10.52
N ALA A 87 18.41 3.10 9.86
CA ALA A 87 19.74 3.69 10.02
C ALA A 87 19.80 5.17 9.61
N LEU A 88 19.13 5.55 8.52
CA LEU A 88 19.06 6.94 8.07
C LEU A 88 18.22 7.81 9.01
N GLU A 89 17.09 7.30 9.51
CA GLU A 89 16.26 7.99 10.50
C GLU A 89 17.04 8.28 11.79
N LEU A 90 17.79 7.29 12.29
CA LEU A 90 18.67 7.45 13.45
C LEU A 90 19.76 8.50 13.19
N TYR A 91 20.42 8.44 12.03
CA TYR A 91 21.47 9.40 11.68
C TYR A 91 20.93 10.84 11.58
N LEU A 92 19.82 11.04 10.88
CA LEU A 92 19.18 12.36 10.73
C LEU A 92 18.55 12.87 12.03
N GLY A 93 18.04 11.97 12.88
CA GLY A 93 17.55 12.30 14.21
C GLY A 93 18.66 12.82 15.13
N ASN A 94 19.82 12.15 15.12
CA ASN A 94 20.98 12.57 15.89
C ASN A 94 21.56 13.92 15.43
N MET A 95 21.40 14.28 14.16
CA MET A 95 21.83 15.59 13.64
C MET A 95 20.92 16.77 14.04
N LYS A 96 19.69 16.49 14.48
CA LYS A 96 18.71 17.52 14.89
C LYS A 96 18.76 17.84 16.39
N SER A 97 19.67 17.22 17.14
CA SER A 97 19.89 17.48 18.58
C SER A 97 20.99 18.50 18.82
#